data_AF-A0A6U0ZCQ5-F1
#
_entry.id   AF-A0A6U0ZCQ5-F1
#
_cell.length_a   1.000
_cell.length_b   1.000
_cell.length_c   1.000
_cell.angle_alpha   90.00
_cell.angle_beta   90.00
_cell.angle_gamma   90.00
#
_symmetry.space_group_name_H-M   'P 1'
#
loop_
_entity.id
_entity.type
_entity.pdbx_description
1 polymer ?
#
loop_
_entity_poly.entity_id
_entity_poly.type
_entity_poly.pdbx_seq_one_letter_code
_entity_poly.pdbx_strand_id
1 'polypeptide(L)'
;MFQRKKQGELPLFTQPKGGSGISAAPYSPRMPKASTYTIGSWVWLVGSIVMIGLGIWLIATPTDVHTLDCDSEACTLTIASWEHSATQTRRFPRGHLLSARSVRIRRGEIRDPKDLRSKARRKLGYSFAVTVQKPDGNGSEEIPMSTTSLGRKKPRERVEEVEAYIQNQSNGLDITESSGYDWRGILVLLFSLVSVLFASVFGQFEDPKPKSRQRQRPNSRRKM
;
A
#
# COMPACT_ATOMS: atom_id res chain seq x y z
N MET A 1 -14.76 47.62 -22.24
CA MET A 1 -13.56 48.47 -22.44
C MET A 1 -12.33 47.66 -22.07
N PHE A 2 -11.61 47.12 -23.07
CA PHE A 2 -10.40 46.33 -22.88
C PHE A 2 -9.18 47.19 -23.23
N GLN A 3 -8.31 47.48 -22.25
CA GLN A 3 -7.04 48.12 -22.52
C GLN A 3 -5.99 47.07 -22.92
N ARG A 4 -5.59 47.09 -24.20
CA ARG A 4 -4.38 46.44 -24.71
C ARG A 4 -3.15 47.08 -24.06
N LYS A 5 -2.43 46.33 -23.21
CA LYS A 5 -1.06 46.70 -22.80
C LYS A 5 -0.14 46.53 -24.02
N LYS A 6 0.50 47.64 -24.41
CA LYS A 6 1.51 47.73 -25.46
C LYS A 6 2.72 46.86 -25.10
N GLN A 7 3.21 46.15 -26.11
CA GLN A 7 4.48 45.44 -26.11
C GLN A 7 5.60 46.43 -25.75
N GLY A 8 6.29 46.14 -24.66
CA GLY A 8 7.50 46.86 -24.26
C GLY A 8 8.63 46.54 -25.23
N GLU A 9 9.19 47.59 -25.80
CA GLU A 9 10.41 47.60 -26.57
C GLU A 9 11.55 46.91 -25.81
N LEU A 10 12.30 46.07 -26.52
CA LEU A 10 13.58 45.55 -26.06
C LEU A 10 14.58 46.72 -25.98
N PRO A 11 15.26 46.94 -24.84
CA PRO A 11 16.33 47.93 -24.78
C PRO A 11 17.51 47.47 -25.65
N LEU A 12 17.70 48.15 -26.78
CA LEU A 12 18.89 48.01 -27.61
C LEU A 12 20.08 48.57 -26.83
N PHE A 13 20.98 47.69 -26.40
CA PHE A 13 22.22 48.06 -25.72
C PHE A 13 23.19 48.69 -26.75
N THR A 14 23.22 50.02 -26.82
CA THR A 14 24.25 50.76 -27.56
C THR A 14 25.60 50.59 -26.88
N GLN A 15 26.55 49.92 -27.53
CA GLN A 15 27.95 49.86 -27.09
C GLN A 15 28.63 51.22 -27.28
N PRO A 16 29.32 51.78 -26.25
CA PRO A 16 30.23 52.88 -26.46
C PRO A 16 31.52 52.39 -27.14
N LYS A 17 31.83 53.00 -28.28
CA LYS A 17 33.08 52.87 -29.02
C LYS A 17 34.16 53.67 -28.27
N GLY A 18 35.14 52.97 -27.68
CA GLY A 18 36.40 53.58 -27.26
C GLY A 18 36.82 53.26 -25.82
N GLY A 19 37.84 52.41 -25.67
CA GLY A 19 38.59 52.27 -24.43
C GLY A 19 39.03 50.84 -24.11
N SER A 20 40.33 50.58 -24.28
CA SER A 20 41.17 49.52 -23.67
C SER A 20 40.56 48.13 -23.47
N GLY A 21 41.05 47.16 -24.23
CA GLY A 21 40.69 45.74 -24.16
C GLY A 21 40.94 45.09 -22.81
N ILE A 22 39.93 45.13 -21.94
CA ILE A 22 39.73 44.11 -20.91
C ILE A 22 38.72 43.15 -21.51
N SER A 23 39.20 41.98 -21.92
CA SER A 23 38.38 40.90 -22.45
C SER A 23 37.18 40.66 -21.52
N ALA A 24 35.99 41.06 -21.98
CA ALA A 24 34.76 40.77 -21.27
C ALA A 24 34.56 39.25 -21.32
N ALA A 25 34.98 38.57 -20.25
CA ALA A 25 34.76 37.15 -20.09
C ALA A 25 33.26 36.86 -20.30
N PRO A 26 32.90 35.81 -21.06
CA PRO A 26 31.50 35.49 -21.30
C PRO A 26 30.80 35.32 -19.97
N TYR A 27 29.79 36.16 -19.73
CA TYR A 27 28.95 36.09 -18.55
C TYR A 27 28.09 34.83 -18.67
N SER A 28 28.68 33.67 -18.37
CA SER A 28 27.91 32.44 -18.22
C SER A 28 26.95 32.70 -17.06
N PRO A 29 25.62 32.71 -17.25
CA PRO A 29 24.69 32.85 -16.15
C PRO A 29 24.95 31.69 -15.19
N ARG A 30 25.61 31.98 -14.07
CA ARG A 30 25.73 31.01 -12.98
C ARG A 30 24.33 30.87 -12.43
N MET A 31 23.64 29.81 -12.83
CA MET A 31 22.37 29.46 -12.20
C MET A 31 22.61 29.40 -10.69
N PRO A 32 21.78 30.07 -9.88
CA PRO A 32 21.91 29.98 -8.44
C PRO A 32 21.85 28.48 -8.09
N LYS A 33 22.92 27.98 -7.44
CA LYS A 33 22.92 26.62 -6.94
C LYS A 33 21.83 26.56 -5.88
N ALA A 34 20.83 25.70 -6.08
CA ALA A 34 19.81 25.46 -5.09
C ALA A 34 20.48 25.16 -3.75
N SER A 35 19.93 25.71 -2.68
CA SER A 35 20.47 25.47 -1.35
C SER A 35 20.38 23.98 -1.05
N THR A 36 21.39 23.42 -0.41
CA THR A 36 21.41 21.99 -0.02
C THR A 36 20.20 21.64 0.86
N TYR A 37 19.67 22.61 1.61
CA TYR A 37 18.48 22.48 2.43
C TYR A 37 17.19 22.33 1.61
N THR A 38 17.05 23.10 0.52
CA THR A 38 15.92 23.00 -0.40
C THR A 38 15.92 21.65 -1.11
N ILE A 39 17.08 21.21 -1.59
CA ILE A 39 17.24 19.88 -2.20
C ILE A 39 16.88 18.79 -1.16
N GLY A 40 17.38 18.90 0.07
CA GLY A 40 17.08 17.95 1.14
C GLY A 40 15.58 17.85 1.46
N SER A 41 14.88 18.99 1.49
CA SER A 41 13.43 19.05 1.75
C SER A 41 12.63 18.35 0.65
N TRP A 42 12.99 18.55 -0.61
CA TRP A 42 12.37 17.87 -1.75
C TRP A 42 12.65 16.36 -1.74
N VAL A 43 13.89 15.95 -1.51
CA VAL A 43 14.26 14.52 -1.43
C VAL A 43 13.52 13.84 -0.29
N TRP A 44 13.43 14.49 0.87
CA TRP A 44 12.67 13.97 2.01
C TRP A 44 11.18 13.83 1.68
N LEU A 45 10.55 14.86 1.11
CA LEU A 45 9.14 14.81 0.71
C LEU A 45 8.85 13.68 -0.28
N VAL A 46 9.66 13.57 -1.34
CA VAL A 46 9.52 12.51 -2.36
C VAL A 46 9.73 11.13 -1.73
N GLY A 47 10.74 10.99 -0.87
CA GLY A 47 10.99 9.75 -0.14
C GLY A 47 9.80 9.34 0.74
N SER A 48 9.16 10.29 1.42
CA SER A 48 7.94 10.03 2.21
C SER A 48 6.77 9.57 1.33
N ILE A 49 6.58 10.18 0.15
CA ILE A 49 5.52 9.76 -0.79
C ILE A 49 5.75 8.34 -1.30
N VAL A 50 7.00 7.99 -1.64
CA VAL A 50 7.36 6.62 -2.05
C VAL A 50 7.07 5.62 -0.92
N MET A 51 7.39 5.98 0.33
CA MET A 51 7.06 5.14 1.50
C MET A 51 5.55 4.96 1.70
N ILE A 52 4.72 5.96 1.39
CA ILE A 52 3.25 5.78 1.38
C ILE A 52 2.85 4.71 0.36
N GLY A 53 3.40 4.79 -0.86
CA GLY A 53 3.15 3.79 -1.90
C GLY A 53 3.56 2.37 -1.47
N LEU A 54 4.74 2.23 -0.86
CA LEU A 54 5.21 0.95 -0.29
C LEU A 54 4.31 0.47 0.85
N GLY A 55 3.87 1.37 1.73
CA GLY A 55 2.93 1.04 2.82
C GLY A 55 1.60 0.51 2.28
N ILE A 56 1.02 1.16 1.27
CA ILE A 56 -0.22 0.69 0.61
C ILE A 56 0.00 -0.68 -0.02
N TRP A 57 1.12 -0.87 -0.71
CA TRP A 57 1.47 -2.15 -1.35
C TRP A 57 1.59 -3.29 -0.32
N LEU A 58 2.27 -3.04 0.81
CA LEU A 58 2.38 -4.01 1.91
C LEU A 58 1.02 -4.30 2.59
N ILE A 59 0.13 -3.32 2.71
CA ILE A 59 -1.23 -3.56 3.24
C ILE A 59 -2.04 -4.43 2.28
N ALA A 60 -1.82 -4.27 0.97
CA ALA A 60 -2.53 -5.03 -0.06
C ALA A 60 -2.06 -6.48 -0.16
N THR A 61 -0.86 -6.83 0.33
CA THR A 61 -0.39 -8.22 0.35
C THR A 61 -1.14 -9.00 1.43
N PRO A 62 -1.90 -10.06 1.07
CA PRO A 62 -2.63 -10.86 2.05
C PRO A 62 -1.67 -11.66 2.93
N THR A 63 -1.99 -11.76 4.23
CA THR A 63 -1.14 -12.43 5.22
C THR A 63 -1.48 -13.91 5.39
N ASP A 64 -2.76 -14.26 5.26
CA ASP A 64 -3.22 -15.65 5.27
C ASP A 64 -4.02 -15.91 3.99
N VAL A 65 -3.64 -16.93 3.23
CA VAL A 65 -4.31 -17.35 2.01
C VAL A 65 -4.65 -18.82 2.12
N HIS A 66 -5.94 -19.13 2.01
CA HIS A 66 -6.47 -20.48 1.98
C HIS A 66 -7.04 -20.71 0.58
N THR A 67 -6.48 -21.67 -0.15
CA THR A 67 -7.00 -22.06 -1.46
C THR A 67 -7.50 -23.50 -1.41
N LEU A 68 -8.71 -23.71 -1.91
CA LEU A 68 -9.27 -25.03 -2.15
C LEU A 68 -9.54 -25.12 -3.65
N ASP A 69 -8.66 -25.82 -4.34
CA ASP A 69 -8.76 -26.09 -5.77
C ASP A 69 -9.10 -27.56 -5.96
N CYS A 70 -10.19 -27.86 -6.65
CA CYS A 70 -10.64 -29.21 -6.91
C CYS A 70 -10.89 -29.42 -8.41
N ASP A 71 -10.29 -30.49 -8.92
CA ASP A 71 -10.58 -31.08 -10.22
C ASP A 71 -11.68 -32.15 -10.09
N SER A 72 -11.99 -32.87 -11.16
CA SER A 72 -13.00 -33.94 -11.15
C SER A 72 -12.67 -35.12 -10.20
N GLU A 73 -11.39 -35.33 -9.89
CA GLU A 73 -10.89 -36.51 -9.15
C GLU A 73 -10.31 -36.17 -7.77
N ALA A 74 -9.65 -35.02 -7.63
CA ALA A 74 -8.89 -34.67 -6.44
C ALA A 74 -9.00 -33.18 -6.11
N CYS A 75 -8.84 -32.87 -4.83
CA CYS A 75 -8.78 -31.53 -4.28
C CYS A 75 -7.40 -31.27 -3.68
N THR A 76 -6.89 -30.07 -3.87
CA THR A 76 -5.70 -29.52 -3.23
C THR A 76 -6.11 -28.36 -2.33
N LEU A 77 -5.93 -28.57 -1.02
CA LEU A 77 -6.07 -27.53 -0.02
C LEU A 77 -4.69 -26.97 0.29
N THR A 78 -4.48 -25.69 0.01
CA THR A 78 -3.25 -24.97 0.34
C THR A 78 -3.54 -23.95 1.43
N ILE A 79 -2.84 -24.08 2.55
CA ILE A 79 -2.89 -23.14 3.66
C ILE A 79 -1.53 -22.46 3.71
N ALA A 80 -1.50 -21.21 3.25
CA ALA A 80 -0.35 -20.33 3.37
C ALA A 80 -0.62 -19.33 4.50
N SER A 81 0.09 -19.48 5.61
CA SER A 81 0.10 -18.49 6.68
C SER A 81 1.48 -17.88 6.78
N TRP A 82 1.56 -16.56 6.93
CA TRP A 82 2.81 -15.87 7.20
C TRP A 82 3.44 -16.25 8.56
N GLU A 83 2.61 -16.70 9.53
CA GLU A 83 3.05 -17.04 10.90
C GLU A 83 3.73 -18.41 10.95
N HIS A 84 3.29 -19.33 10.08
CA HIS A 84 3.89 -20.64 9.90
C HIS A 84 4.60 -20.63 8.55
N SER A 85 5.89 -20.32 8.53
CA SER A 85 6.71 -20.20 7.30
C SER A 85 6.63 -21.40 6.33
N ALA A 86 6.02 -22.51 6.74
CA ALA A 86 5.71 -23.65 5.91
C ALA A 86 4.29 -23.55 5.34
N THR A 87 4.18 -23.44 4.02
CA THR A 87 2.93 -23.66 3.30
C THR A 87 2.50 -25.11 3.44
N GLN A 88 1.36 -25.36 4.07
CA GLN A 88 0.81 -26.70 4.18
C GLN A 88 -0.09 -26.97 2.97
N THR A 89 0.35 -27.89 2.10
CA THR A 89 -0.45 -28.34 0.96
C THR A 89 -0.93 -29.77 1.24
N ARG A 90 -2.24 -30.00 1.17
CA ARG A 90 -2.84 -31.31 1.37
C ARG A 90 -3.69 -31.66 0.14
N ARG A 91 -3.30 -32.71 -0.57
CA ARG A 91 -4.07 -33.28 -1.67
C ARG A 91 -4.91 -34.46 -1.15
N PHE A 92 -6.20 -34.49 -1.47
CA PHE A 92 -7.11 -35.58 -1.12
C PHE A 92 -8.07 -35.87 -2.27
N PRO A 93 -8.55 -37.12 -2.40
CA PRO A 93 -9.52 -37.47 -3.45
C PRO A 93 -10.87 -36.80 -3.17
N ARG A 94 -11.66 -36.58 -4.22
CA ARG A 94 -12.97 -35.93 -4.14
C ARG A 94 -13.89 -36.54 -3.07
N GLY A 95 -13.92 -37.86 -2.96
CA GLY A 95 -14.75 -38.58 -1.98
C GLY A 95 -14.39 -38.31 -0.51
N HIS A 96 -13.23 -37.72 -0.23
CA HIS A 96 -12.85 -37.35 1.14
C HIS A 96 -13.40 -35.98 1.56
N LEU A 97 -13.96 -35.20 0.64
CA LEU A 97 -14.66 -33.97 0.97
C LEU A 97 -16.10 -34.29 1.37
N LEU A 98 -16.39 -34.26 2.67
CA LEU A 98 -17.65 -34.79 3.20
C LEU A 98 -18.76 -33.75 3.22
N SER A 99 -18.45 -32.53 3.68
CA SER A 99 -19.43 -31.43 3.76
C SER A 99 -18.75 -30.08 3.90
N ALA A 100 -19.47 -29.00 3.59
CA ALA A 100 -19.12 -27.66 4.01
C ALA A 100 -20.19 -27.12 4.96
N ARG A 101 -19.80 -26.32 5.95
CA ARG A 101 -20.76 -25.70 6.88
C ARG A 101 -20.39 -24.26 7.16
N SER A 102 -21.41 -23.42 7.30
CA SER A 102 -21.21 -22.06 7.78
C SER A 102 -20.95 -22.11 9.29
N VAL A 103 -19.80 -21.59 9.71
CA VAL A 103 -19.36 -21.65 11.11
C VAL A 103 -19.12 -20.25 11.66
N ARG A 104 -19.09 -20.17 12.99
CA ARG A 104 -18.68 -18.97 13.71
C ARG A 104 -17.24 -19.12 14.14
N ILE A 105 -16.43 -18.12 13.85
CA ILE A 105 -15.00 -18.18 14.15
C ILE A 105 -14.52 -16.99 14.97
N ARG A 106 -13.42 -17.18 15.68
CA ARG A 106 -12.67 -16.11 16.32
C ARG A 106 -11.19 -16.47 16.36
N ARG A 107 -10.36 -15.70 15.64
CA ARG A 107 -8.91 -15.94 15.52
C ARG A 107 -8.60 -17.33 14.97
N GLY A 108 -9.22 -17.69 13.85
CA GLY A 108 -9.03 -19.02 13.23
C GLY A 108 -9.73 -20.19 13.93
N GLU A 109 -10.13 -20.07 15.20
CA GLU A 109 -10.82 -21.16 15.89
C GLU A 109 -12.33 -21.16 15.61
N ILE A 110 -12.85 -22.35 15.29
CA ILE A 110 -14.29 -22.62 15.21
C ILE A 110 -14.86 -22.63 16.64
N ARG A 111 -15.95 -21.89 16.87
CA ARG A 111 -16.61 -21.80 18.17
C ARG A 111 -18.11 -22.04 18.02
N ASP A 112 -18.63 -22.96 18.81
CA ASP A 112 -20.06 -23.22 18.85
C ASP A 112 -20.83 -22.05 19.48
N PRO A 113 -21.83 -21.48 18.78
CA PRO A 113 -22.57 -20.32 19.27
C PRO A 113 -23.66 -20.69 20.28
N LYS A 114 -23.93 -22.00 20.50
CA LYS A 114 -25.06 -22.49 21.30
C LYS A 114 -24.91 -22.15 22.78
N ASP A 115 -23.70 -22.29 23.32
CA ASP A 115 -23.43 -22.08 24.75
C ASP A 115 -23.03 -20.64 25.10
N LEU A 116 -22.94 -19.77 24.09
CA LEU A 116 -22.44 -18.42 24.25
C LEU A 116 -23.56 -17.41 24.49
N ARG A 117 -23.39 -16.58 25.53
CA ARG A 117 -24.27 -15.43 25.79
C ARG A 117 -24.35 -14.53 24.55
N SER A 118 -25.51 -13.93 24.29
CA SER A 118 -25.77 -13.07 23.12
C SER A 118 -24.69 -12.02 22.83
N LYS A 119 -24.11 -11.38 23.87
CA LYS A 119 -23.01 -10.40 23.72
C LYS A 119 -21.72 -11.05 23.18
N ALA A 120 -21.38 -12.26 23.60
CA ALA A 120 -20.21 -12.99 23.12
C ALA A 120 -20.43 -13.50 21.69
N ARG A 121 -21.63 -14.01 21.40
CA ARG A 121 -22.03 -14.46 20.06
C ARG A 121 -21.92 -13.38 18.98
N ARG A 122 -22.19 -12.11 19.34
CA ARG A 122 -22.03 -10.96 18.42
C ARG A 122 -20.58 -10.64 18.06
N LYS A 123 -19.60 -11.06 18.89
CA LYS A 123 -18.16 -10.86 18.64
C LYS A 123 -17.56 -11.93 17.73
N LEU A 124 -18.31 -13.00 17.42
CA LEU A 124 -17.85 -14.05 16.52
C LEU A 124 -18.02 -13.62 15.07
N GLY A 125 -16.97 -13.85 14.28
CA GLY A 125 -16.99 -13.71 12.84
C GLY A 125 -17.83 -14.81 12.18
N TYR A 126 -18.20 -14.57 10.94
CA TYR A 126 -18.80 -15.60 10.07
C TYR A 126 -17.74 -16.10 9.12
N SER A 127 -17.62 -17.42 9.01
CA SER A 127 -16.75 -18.09 8.04
C SER A 127 -17.43 -19.40 7.62
N PHE A 128 -16.75 -20.18 6.80
CA PHE A 128 -17.15 -21.55 6.49
C PHE A 128 -15.97 -22.48 6.77
N ALA A 129 -16.32 -23.71 7.12
CA ALA A 129 -15.37 -24.79 7.34
C ALA A 129 -15.70 -25.93 6.39
N VAL A 130 -14.66 -26.58 5.91
CA VAL A 130 -14.77 -27.80 5.10
C VAL A 130 -14.43 -29.00 5.97
N THR A 131 -15.27 -30.01 5.91
CA THR A 131 -15.08 -31.27 6.62
C THR A 131 -14.41 -32.26 5.68
N VAL A 132 -13.18 -32.63 5.99
CA VAL A 132 -12.37 -33.55 5.18
C VAL A 132 -12.12 -34.82 5.97
N GLN A 133 -12.17 -35.97 5.31
CA GLN A 133 -11.80 -37.25 5.92
C GLN A 133 -10.30 -37.28 6.22
N LYS A 134 -9.92 -37.73 7.43
CA LYS A 134 -8.51 -37.92 7.79
C LYS A 134 -7.88 -39.02 6.92
N PRO A 135 -6.59 -38.91 6.57
CA PRO A 135 -5.91 -39.94 5.78
C PRO A 135 -5.92 -41.31 6.47
N ASP A 136 -5.95 -41.31 7.81
CA ASP A 136 -6.00 -42.54 8.62
C ASP A 136 -7.38 -43.23 8.59
N GLY A 137 -8.36 -42.69 7.87
CA GLY A 137 -9.74 -43.20 7.79
C GLY A 137 -10.56 -43.04 9.06
N ASN A 138 -9.91 -42.83 10.20
CA ASN A 138 -10.52 -42.76 11.52
C ASN A 138 -10.93 -41.32 11.86
N GLY A 139 -12.01 -40.88 11.22
CA GLY A 139 -12.71 -39.64 11.55
C GLY A 139 -12.58 -38.53 10.50
N SER A 140 -13.29 -37.45 10.78
CA SER A 140 -13.29 -36.23 9.98
C SER A 140 -12.58 -35.09 10.71
N GLU A 141 -12.06 -34.15 9.94
CA GLU A 141 -11.42 -32.94 10.42
C GLU A 141 -12.14 -31.74 9.80
N GLU A 142 -12.55 -30.79 10.64
CA GLU A 142 -13.16 -29.53 10.19
C GLU A 142 -12.07 -28.47 10.08
N ILE A 143 -11.79 -28.01 8.86
CA ILE A 143 -10.76 -27.03 8.58
C ILE A 143 -11.44 -25.69 8.26
N PRO A 144 -11.19 -24.63 9.04
CA PRO A 144 -11.71 -23.30 8.74
C PRO A 144 -10.98 -22.72 7.52
N MET A 145 -11.75 -22.16 6.58
CA MET A 145 -11.21 -21.60 5.34
C MET A 145 -10.78 -20.13 5.44
N SER A 146 -10.94 -19.51 6.62
CA SER A 146 -10.49 -18.13 6.86
C SER A 146 -10.27 -17.92 8.35
N THR A 147 -9.28 -17.11 8.70
CA THR A 147 -9.02 -16.70 10.09
C THR A 147 -9.89 -15.52 10.53
N THR A 148 -10.49 -14.81 9.57
CA THR A 148 -11.27 -13.58 9.76
C THR A 148 -12.71 -13.69 9.28
N SER A 149 -13.56 -12.74 9.68
CA SER A 149 -14.97 -12.75 9.31
C SER A 149 -15.18 -12.37 7.84
N LEU A 150 -15.72 -13.28 7.04
CA LEU A 150 -16.10 -13.06 5.64
C LEU A 150 -17.45 -12.33 5.47
N GLY A 151 -18.16 -12.08 6.57
CA GLY A 151 -19.50 -11.50 6.55
C GLY A 151 -20.59 -12.58 6.43
N ARG A 152 -21.86 -12.17 6.41
CA ARG A 152 -22.99 -13.12 6.55
C ARG A 152 -23.32 -13.88 5.27
N LYS A 153 -23.11 -13.24 4.11
CA LYS A 153 -23.57 -13.74 2.81
C LYS A 153 -22.55 -14.71 2.20
N LYS A 154 -21.27 -14.29 2.11
CA LYS A 154 -20.19 -15.05 1.47
C LYS A 154 -20.07 -16.50 1.95
N PRO A 155 -20.06 -16.81 3.27
CA PRO A 155 -19.94 -18.20 3.71
C PRO A 155 -21.07 -19.11 3.22
N ARG A 156 -22.28 -18.58 3.02
CA ARG A 156 -23.41 -19.36 2.52
C ARG A 156 -23.24 -19.68 1.04
N GLU A 157 -22.84 -18.69 0.25
CA GLU A 157 -22.54 -18.86 -1.17
C GLU A 157 -21.40 -19.88 -1.36
N ARG A 158 -20.34 -19.81 -0.55
CA ARG A 158 -19.22 -20.78 -0.59
C ARG A 158 -19.63 -22.19 -0.16
N VAL A 159 -20.47 -22.32 0.87
CA VAL A 159 -20.99 -23.63 1.30
C VAL A 159 -21.81 -24.26 0.18
N GLU A 160 -22.70 -23.50 -0.46
CA GLU A 160 -23.50 -23.96 -1.58
C GLU A 160 -22.63 -24.40 -2.76
N GLU A 161 -21.58 -23.64 -3.07
CA GLU A 161 -20.60 -23.97 -4.12
C GLU A 161 -19.88 -25.31 -3.85
N VAL A 162 -19.43 -25.51 -2.60
CA VAL A 162 -18.79 -26.76 -2.18
C VAL A 162 -19.80 -27.92 -2.18
N GLU A 163 -21.02 -27.70 -1.70
CA GLU A 163 -22.06 -28.74 -1.68
C GLU A 163 -22.47 -29.15 -3.09
N ALA A 164 -22.59 -28.20 -4.03
CA ALA A 164 -22.84 -28.48 -5.44
C ALA A 164 -21.73 -29.35 -6.04
N TYR A 165 -20.46 -29.07 -5.70
CA TYR A 165 -19.33 -29.90 -6.09
C TYR A 165 -19.39 -31.30 -5.47
N ILE A 166 -19.70 -31.45 -4.18
CA ILE A 166 -19.86 -32.76 -3.53
C ILE A 166 -20.98 -33.58 -4.18
N GLN A 167 -22.08 -32.93 -4.58
CA GLN A 167 -23.22 -33.56 -5.23
C GLN A 167 -23.02 -33.87 -6.72
N ASN A 168 -21.80 -33.69 -7.25
CA ASN A 168 -21.48 -33.86 -8.67
C ASN A 168 -22.26 -32.94 -9.62
N GLN A 169 -22.72 -31.78 -9.13
CA GLN A 169 -23.36 -30.76 -9.98
C GLN A 169 -22.33 -29.88 -10.69
N SER A 170 -21.11 -29.76 -10.14
CA SER A 170 -19.97 -29.14 -10.79
C SER A 170 -18.78 -30.12 -10.89
N ASN A 171 -17.97 -29.94 -11.94
CA ASN A 171 -16.78 -30.77 -12.20
C ASN A 171 -15.49 -30.17 -11.65
N GLY A 172 -15.54 -28.93 -11.15
CA GLY A 172 -14.41 -28.26 -10.53
C GLY A 172 -14.86 -27.21 -9.53
N LEU A 173 -13.94 -26.81 -8.67
CA LEU A 173 -14.16 -25.84 -7.60
C LEU A 173 -12.85 -25.09 -7.34
N ASP A 174 -12.85 -23.76 -7.49
CA ASP A 174 -11.72 -22.91 -7.10
C ASP A 174 -12.21 -21.86 -6.12
N ILE A 175 -11.90 -22.09 -4.84
CA ILE A 175 -12.17 -21.15 -3.77
C ILE A 175 -10.85 -20.65 -3.19
N THR A 176 -10.56 -19.38 -3.46
CA THR A 176 -9.47 -18.65 -2.81
C THR A 176 -10.03 -17.65 -1.81
N GLU A 177 -9.67 -17.80 -0.55
CA GLU A 177 -10.00 -16.87 0.52
C GLU A 177 -8.73 -16.33 1.14
N SER A 178 -8.57 -15.01 1.06
CA SER A 178 -7.47 -14.28 1.68
C SER A 178 -7.97 -13.49 2.88
N SER A 179 -7.26 -13.56 3.99
CA SER A 179 -7.58 -12.81 5.20
C SER A 179 -6.38 -12.11 5.81
N GLY A 180 -6.66 -10.95 6.40
CA GLY A 180 -5.70 -10.16 7.15
C GLY A 180 -5.11 -8.99 6.37
N TYR A 181 -4.47 -8.11 7.12
CA TYR A 181 -3.71 -6.97 6.63
C TYR A 181 -2.36 -6.99 7.33
N ASP A 182 -1.29 -6.70 6.60
CA ASP A 182 0.03 -6.60 7.23
C ASP A 182 0.10 -5.33 8.11
N TRP A 183 0.22 -5.51 9.42
CA TRP A 183 0.38 -4.42 10.38
C TRP A 183 1.65 -3.59 10.11
N ARG A 184 2.68 -4.20 9.53
CA ARG A 184 3.92 -3.50 9.14
C ARG A 184 3.61 -2.46 8.07
N GLY A 185 2.79 -2.82 7.08
CA GLY A 185 2.29 -1.91 6.06
C GLY A 185 1.53 -0.73 6.67
N ILE A 186 0.65 -0.99 7.66
CA ILE A 186 -0.08 0.06 8.39
C ILE A 186 0.87 1.01 9.11
N LEU A 187 1.90 0.50 9.79
CA LEU A 187 2.87 1.36 10.49
C LEU A 187 3.71 2.19 9.52
N VAL A 188 4.17 1.61 8.42
CA VAL A 188 4.90 2.34 7.37
C VAL A 188 4.02 3.45 6.79
N LEU A 189 2.73 3.17 6.55
CA LEU A 189 1.77 4.16 6.07
C LEU A 189 1.55 5.30 7.09
N LEU A 190 1.39 4.98 8.37
CA LEU A 190 1.24 6.00 9.42
C LEU A 190 2.49 6.86 9.57
N PHE A 191 3.67 6.24 9.62
CA PHE A 191 4.94 6.96 9.74
C PHE A 191 5.20 7.86 8.52
N SER A 192 4.90 7.36 7.33
CA SER A 192 5.08 8.13 6.09
C SER A 192 4.10 9.30 5.96
N LEU A 193 2.84 9.14 6.37
CA LEU A 193 1.88 10.25 6.46
C LEU A 193 2.34 11.33 7.43
N VAL A 194 2.80 10.95 8.63
CA VAL A 194 3.39 11.89 9.59
C VAL A 194 4.61 12.57 8.98
N SER A 195 5.50 11.83 8.33
CA SER A 195 6.68 12.38 7.68
C SER A 195 6.34 13.38 6.57
N VAL A 196 5.32 13.14 5.75
CA VAL A 196 4.84 14.12 4.74
C VAL A 196 4.34 15.40 5.42
N LEU A 197 3.61 15.26 6.53
CA LEU A 197 3.12 16.41 7.30
C LEU A 197 4.30 17.23 7.85
N PHE A 198 5.31 16.58 8.43
CA PHE A 198 6.52 17.25 8.91
C PHE A 198 7.31 17.91 7.77
N ALA A 199 7.48 17.23 6.64
CA ALA A 199 8.13 17.81 5.46
C ALA A 199 7.36 19.02 4.93
N SER A 200 6.03 19.02 5.01
CA SER A 200 5.19 20.15 4.56
C SER A 200 5.29 21.37 5.49
N VAL A 201 5.41 21.15 6.80
CA VAL A 201 5.48 22.24 7.80
C VAL A 201 6.89 22.82 7.92
N PHE A 202 7.91 21.96 7.89
CA PHE A 202 9.30 22.36 8.14
C PHE A 202 10.17 22.43 6.88
N GLY A 203 9.67 21.93 5.73
CA GLY A 203 10.41 21.93 4.48
C GLY A 203 10.60 23.34 3.92
N GLN A 204 11.83 23.65 3.52
CA GLN A 204 12.15 24.88 2.79
C GLN A 204 12.07 24.61 1.29
N PHE A 205 10.89 24.76 0.70
CA PHE A 205 10.68 24.50 -0.74
C PHE A 205 11.11 25.65 -1.64
N GLU A 206 11.31 26.84 -1.07
CA GLU A 206 11.80 28.03 -1.78
C GLU A 206 13.24 28.32 -1.36
N ASP A 207 14.11 28.55 -2.35
CA ASP A 207 15.46 29.02 -2.08
C ASP A 207 15.41 30.42 -1.46
N PRO A 208 16.17 30.68 -0.37
CA PRO A 208 16.23 32.02 0.20
C PRO A 208 16.75 33.00 -0.84
N LYS A 209 15.99 34.08 -1.10
CA LYS A 209 16.39 35.11 -2.07
C LYS A 209 17.82 35.57 -1.74
N PRO A 210 18.76 35.54 -2.71
CA PRO A 210 20.12 35.96 -2.44
C PRO A 210 20.07 37.40 -1.95
N LYS A 211 20.65 37.65 -0.76
CA LYS A 211 20.72 38.99 -0.18
C LYS A 211 21.42 39.86 -1.21
N SER A 212 20.65 40.73 -1.91
CA SER A 212 21.20 41.50 -3.01
C SER A 212 22.41 42.22 -2.45
N ARG A 213 23.59 41.99 -3.04
CA ARG A 213 24.80 42.72 -2.70
C ARG A 213 24.48 44.17 -3.05
N GLN A 214 23.93 44.91 -2.09
CA GLN A 214 23.73 46.34 -2.17
C GLN A 214 25.14 46.84 -2.46
N ARG A 215 25.40 47.20 -3.72
CA ARG A 215 26.68 47.75 -4.16
C ARG A 215 27.00 48.80 -3.11
N GLN A 216 27.98 48.52 -2.25
CA GLN A 216 28.64 49.56 -1.50
C GLN A 216 29.17 50.47 -2.61
N ARG A 217 28.41 51.53 -2.90
CA ARG A 217 28.91 52.61 -3.72
C ARG A 217 30.18 53.02 -2.99
N PRO A 218 31.38 52.88 -3.58
CA PRO A 218 32.57 53.44 -2.97
C PRO A 218 32.26 54.90 -2.75
N ASN A 219 32.29 55.30 -1.47
CA ASN A 219 31.97 56.66 -1.07
C ASN A 219 33.13 57.54 -1.57
N SER A 220 33.09 57.90 -2.85
CA SER A 220 34.01 58.85 -3.46
C SER A 220 33.63 60.26 -3.02
N ARG A 221 33.67 60.53 -1.72
CA ARG A 221 33.89 61.88 -1.20
C ARG A 221 35.40 62.10 -1.14
N ARG A 222 35.99 62.31 -2.32
CA ARG A 222 37.24 63.06 -2.47
C ARG A 222 36.88 64.30 -3.27
N LYS A 223 37.08 65.46 -2.62
CA LYS A 223 37.03 66.86 -3.07
C LYS A 223 36.29 67.66 -1.99
N MET A 224 36.84 68.73 -1.45
CA MET A 224 38.20 69.29 -1.41
C MET A 224 38.19 70.21 -0.19
#